data_AF-W4S7Y0-F1
#
_entry.id   AF-W4S7Y0-F1
#
_cell.length_a   1.000
_cell.length_b   1.000
_cell.length_c   1.000
_cell.angle_alpha   90.00
_cell.angle_beta   90.00
_cell.angle_gamma   90.00
#
_symmetry.space_group_name_H-M   'P 1'
#
loop_
_entity.id
_entity.type
_entity.pdbx_description
1 polymer ?
#
loop_
_entity_poly.entity_id
_entity_poly.type
_entity_poly.pdbx_seq_one_letter_code
_entity_poly.pdbx_strand_id
1 'polypeptide(L)'
;AELLLRAHELLRDTPALLAHYRARFREILVDEFQDTNAIQYAFVRVLAGETGHVFVVGDDDQAIYGWRGAKVENVQRFLKDFPGAQTVRLEQNYRSSANILGAANAVIAHNPDRIGKQLWTDSGDGDPIDLYAAYNEVDEARYVVERARQWVRDGGSYGEVAVLYRSNAQSRAGRSADFRAAAVPCVWRHALLRACRNQGCIGVPAPAHQPQRRCRVRARGQHAHARHRRPHAG
;
A
#
# COMPACT_ATOMS: atom_id res chain seq x y z
N ALA A 1 -6.47 20.60 -7.18
CA ALA A 1 -6.29 20.56 -8.64
C ALA A 1 -5.69 21.87 -9.15
N GLU A 2 -6.23 23.01 -8.73
CA GLU A 2 -5.77 24.35 -9.17
C GLU A 2 -4.29 24.62 -8.93
N LEU A 3 -3.71 24.25 -7.77
CA LEU A 3 -2.29 24.48 -7.48
C LEU A 3 -1.35 23.90 -8.54
N LEU A 4 -1.57 22.64 -8.94
CA LEU A 4 -0.74 21.98 -9.96
C LEU A 4 -0.96 22.57 -11.34
N LEU A 5 -2.20 22.91 -11.68
CA LEU A 5 -2.52 23.55 -12.94
C LEU A 5 -1.84 24.93 -13.06
N ARG A 6 -1.96 25.77 -12.03
CA ARG A 6 -1.33 27.10 -11.98
C ARG A 6 0.19 27.01 -11.99
N ALA A 7 0.77 26.06 -11.26
CA ALA A 7 2.22 25.83 -11.29
C ALA A 7 2.69 25.39 -12.68
N HIS A 8 1.94 24.50 -13.34
CA HIS A 8 2.23 24.08 -14.71
C HIS A 8 2.14 25.26 -15.70
N GLU A 9 1.07 26.05 -15.66
CA GLU A 9 0.88 27.24 -16.51
C GLU A 9 2.02 28.25 -16.29
N LEU A 10 2.33 28.57 -15.03
CA LEU A 10 3.39 29.51 -14.68
C LEU A 10 4.75 29.09 -15.24
N LEU A 11 5.11 27.81 -15.10
CA LEU A 11 6.38 27.30 -15.63
C LEU A 11 6.38 27.26 -17.16
N ARG A 12 5.29 26.83 -17.80
CA ARG A 12 5.18 26.79 -19.26
C ARG A 12 5.29 28.19 -19.87
N ASP A 13 4.66 29.18 -19.23
CA ASP A 13 4.48 30.52 -19.80
C ASP A 13 5.60 31.50 -19.37
N THR A 14 6.51 31.07 -18.47
CA THR A 14 7.64 31.89 -17.98
C THR A 14 8.99 31.20 -18.24
N PRO A 15 9.59 31.34 -19.45
CA PRO A 15 10.79 30.61 -19.84
C PRO A 15 11.99 30.77 -18.91
N ALA A 16 12.20 31.98 -18.36
CA ALA A 16 13.29 32.24 -17.42
C ALA A 16 13.16 31.43 -16.12
N LEU A 17 11.92 31.31 -15.61
CA LEU A 17 11.63 30.53 -14.40
C LEU A 17 11.75 29.03 -14.69
N LEU A 18 11.27 28.58 -15.84
CA LEU A 18 11.44 27.20 -16.27
C LEU A 18 12.90 26.80 -16.40
N ALA A 19 13.74 27.65 -17.02
CA ALA A 19 15.17 27.43 -17.13
C ALA A 19 15.85 27.32 -15.77
N HIS A 20 15.46 28.17 -14.82
CA HIS A 20 15.95 28.11 -13.43
C HIS A 20 15.63 26.74 -12.79
N TYR A 21 14.38 26.27 -12.89
CA TYR A 21 13.99 24.99 -12.30
C TYR A 21 14.55 23.77 -13.03
N ARG A 22 14.67 23.81 -14.36
CA ARG A 22 15.35 22.77 -15.15
C ARG A 22 16.83 22.64 -14.77
N ALA A 23 17.51 23.76 -14.57
CA ALA A 23 18.90 23.75 -14.14
C ALA A 23 19.08 23.16 -12.74
N ARG A 24 18.09 23.37 -11.86
CA ARG A 24 18.06 22.88 -10.48
C ARG A 24 17.65 21.40 -10.38
N PHE A 25 16.65 20.98 -11.14
CA PHE A 25 16.05 19.64 -11.08
C PHE A 25 16.40 18.85 -12.34
N ARG A 26 17.66 18.42 -12.43
CA ARG A 26 18.14 17.58 -13.52
C ARG A 26 17.71 16.13 -13.39
N GLU A 27 17.61 15.65 -12.16
CA GLU A 27 17.16 14.31 -11.80
C GLU A 27 15.77 14.39 -11.16
N ILE A 28 14.77 13.77 -11.78
CA ILE A 28 13.38 13.80 -11.33
C ILE A 28 12.93 12.38 -11.00
N LEU A 29 12.67 12.13 -9.72
CA LEU A 29 12.17 10.85 -9.23
C LEU A 29 10.68 10.98 -8.93
N VAL A 30 9.87 10.11 -9.53
CA VAL A 30 8.42 10.07 -9.32
C VAL A 30 8.03 8.70 -8.79
N ASP A 31 7.52 8.67 -7.58
CA ASP A 31 6.98 7.46 -6.95
C ASP A 31 5.46 7.36 -7.21
N GLU A 32 4.91 6.16 -7.04
CA GLU A 32 3.48 5.85 -7.25
C GLU A 32 2.94 6.34 -8.61
N PHE A 33 3.72 6.13 -9.67
CA PHE A 33 3.46 6.71 -10.99
C PHE A 33 2.13 6.24 -11.61
N GLN A 34 1.65 5.05 -11.23
CA GLN A 34 0.35 4.53 -11.65
C GLN A 34 -0.83 5.42 -11.24
N ASP A 35 -0.69 6.21 -10.17
CA ASP A 35 -1.73 7.07 -9.64
C ASP A 35 -1.69 8.49 -10.24
N THR A 36 -0.80 8.74 -11.19
CA THR A 36 -0.65 10.05 -11.82
C THR A 36 -1.81 10.36 -12.76
N ASN A 37 -2.30 11.59 -12.67
CA ASN A 37 -3.25 12.15 -13.63
C ASN A 37 -2.52 12.93 -14.75
N ALA A 38 -3.29 13.37 -15.76
CA ALA A 38 -2.74 14.06 -16.93
C ALA A 38 -1.97 15.36 -16.59
N ILE A 39 -2.41 16.13 -15.59
CA ILE A 39 -1.74 17.40 -15.23
C ILE A 39 -0.43 17.14 -14.46
N GLN A 40 -0.40 16.13 -13.60
CA GLN A 40 0.84 15.71 -12.93
C GLN A 40 1.87 15.22 -13.94
N TYR A 41 1.44 14.41 -14.91
CA TYR A 41 2.31 13.94 -15.97
C TYR A 41 2.84 15.09 -16.86
N ALA A 42 1.96 16.02 -17.25
CA ALA A 42 2.35 17.21 -18.02
C ALA A 42 3.37 18.08 -17.26
N PHE A 43 3.18 18.24 -15.94
CA PHE A 43 4.10 18.99 -15.07
C PHE A 43 5.50 18.36 -15.05
N VAL A 44 5.59 17.04 -14.89
CA VAL A 44 6.86 16.31 -14.96
C VAL A 44 7.52 16.49 -16.32
N ARG A 45 6.76 16.40 -17.42
CA ARG A 45 7.29 16.61 -18.78
C ARG A 45 7.83 18.01 -19.01
N VAL A 46 7.13 19.04 -18.55
CA VAL A 46 7.61 20.44 -18.66
C VAL A 46 8.92 20.61 -17.89
N LEU A 47 9.01 20.08 -16.67
CA LEU A 47 10.22 20.15 -15.86
C LEU A 47 11.38 19.34 -16.44
N ALA A 48 11.13 18.14 -16.97
CA ALA A 48 12.17 17.32 -17.57
C ALA A 48 12.75 17.99 -18.83
N GLY A 49 11.89 18.54 -19.69
CA GLY A 49 12.32 19.06 -20.99
C GLY A 49 13.07 18.00 -21.81
N GLU A 50 14.11 18.42 -22.52
CA GLU A 50 14.92 17.52 -23.37
C GLU A 50 16.15 16.96 -22.64
N THR A 51 16.57 17.59 -21.55
CA THR A 51 17.86 17.30 -20.88
C THR A 51 17.70 16.69 -19.49
N GLY A 52 16.50 16.70 -18.92
CA GLY A 52 16.22 16.11 -17.61
C GLY A 52 16.14 14.59 -17.67
N HIS A 53 16.63 13.97 -16.61
CA HIS A 53 16.56 12.53 -16.40
C HIS A 53 15.38 12.23 -15.48
N VAL A 54 14.45 11.40 -15.96
CA VAL A 54 13.24 11.04 -15.21
C VAL A 54 13.28 9.57 -14.85
N PHE A 55 13.15 9.28 -13.56
CA PHE A 55 13.03 7.93 -13.02
C PHE A 55 11.66 7.79 -12.38
N VAL A 56 10.84 6.88 -12.92
CA VAL A 56 9.49 6.62 -12.40
C VAL A 56 9.42 5.24 -11.78
N VAL A 57 8.75 5.13 -10.64
CA VAL A 57 8.42 3.88 -9.98
C VAL A 57 6.91 3.76 -9.92
N GLY A 58 6.39 2.59 -10.26
CA GLY A 58 4.96 2.33 -10.14
C GLY A 58 4.61 0.87 -10.31
N ASP A 59 3.38 0.55 -9.91
CA ASP A 59 2.81 -0.79 -9.95
C ASP A 59 1.41 -0.71 -10.57
N ASP A 60 1.24 -1.29 -11.76
CA ASP A 60 -0.04 -1.33 -12.50
C ASP A 60 -1.15 -2.09 -11.77
N ASP A 61 -0.81 -3.13 -10.98
CA ASP A 61 -1.76 -3.90 -10.17
C ASP A 61 -2.29 -3.08 -8.97
N GLN A 62 -1.61 -1.98 -8.62
CA GLN A 62 -1.96 -1.12 -7.49
C GLN A 62 -2.67 0.18 -7.89
N ALA A 63 -3.06 0.33 -9.17
CA ALA A 63 -3.75 1.52 -9.67
C ALA A 63 -5.22 1.61 -9.19
N ILE A 64 -5.44 1.94 -7.91
CA ILE A 64 -6.77 1.98 -7.27
C ILE A 64 -7.48 3.33 -7.39
N TYR A 65 -6.83 4.33 -8.01
CA TYR A 65 -7.35 5.70 -8.15
C TYR A 65 -7.86 6.06 -9.56
N GLY A 66 -8.21 5.09 -10.40
CA GLY A 66 -8.78 5.36 -11.74
C GLY A 66 -9.98 6.32 -11.73
N TRP A 67 -10.83 6.25 -10.69
CA TRP A 67 -11.98 7.15 -10.50
C TRP A 67 -11.59 8.63 -10.20
N ARG A 68 -10.32 8.91 -9.87
CA ARG A 68 -9.76 10.27 -9.72
C ARG A 68 -9.04 10.77 -10.98
N GLY A 69 -9.13 10.02 -12.08
CA GLY A 69 -8.47 10.36 -13.34
C GLY A 69 -6.99 9.95 -13.41
N ALA A 70 -6.56 9.04 -12.53
CA ALA A 70 -5.30 8.32 -12.72
C ALA A 70 -5.39 7.48 -14.00
N LYS A 71 -4.33 7.48 -14.81
CA LYS A 71 -4.31 6.82 -16.11
C LYS A 71 -3.17 5.81 -16.14
N VAL A 72 -3.48 4.53 -16.09
CA VAL A 72 -2.49 3.44 -16.27
C VAL A 72 -1.76 3.59 -17.62
N GLU A 73 -2.44 4.19 -18.60
CA GLU A 73 -1.86 4.54 -19.90
C GLU A 73 -0.68 5.52 -19.80
N ASN A 74 -0.54 6.27 -18.69
CA ASN A 74 0.63 7.14 -18.48
C ASN A 74 1.92 6.33 -18.41
N VAL A 75 1.90 5.09 -17.90
CA VAL A 75 3.08 4.20 -17.89
C VAL A 75 3.48 3.88 -19.34
N GLN A 76 2.52 3.49 -20.18
CA GLN A 76 2.79 3.22 -21.60
C GLN A 76 3.20 4.47 -22.36
N ARG A 77 2.59 5.62 -22.03
CA ARG A 77 2.92 6.91 -22.63
C ARG A 77 4.31 7.38 -22.22
N PHE A 78 4.75 7.11 -21.00
CA PHE A 78 6.09 7.42 -20.53
C PHE A 78 7.16 6.78 -21.42
N LEU A 79 7.00 5.51 -21.78
CA LEU A 79 7.93 4.83 -22.69
C LEU A 79 7.95 5.44 -24.11
N LYS A 80 6.84 6.04 -24.55
CA LYS A 80 6.76 6.74 -25.85
C LYS A 80 7.38 8.13 -25.80
N ASP A 81 7.09 8.89 -24.73
CA ASP A 81 7.55 10.26 -24.55
C ASP A 81 9.04 10.32 -24.11
N PHE A 82 9.58 9.23 -23.56
CA PHE A 82 10.99 9.07 -23.18
C PHE A 82 11.58 7.81 -23.85
N PRO A 83 11.93 7.85 -25.15
CA PRO A 83 12.34 6.67 -25.91
C PRO A 83 13.64 6.01 -25.44
N GLY A 84 14.47 6.73 -24.66
CA GLY A 84 15.66 6.18 -24.01
C GLY A 84 15.39 5.52 -22.65
N ALA A 85 14.13 5.47 -22.19
CA ALA A 85 13.79 4.91 -20.90
C ALA A 85 14.04 3.39 -20.86
N GLN A 86 14.68 2.93 -19.79
CA GLN A 86 14.87 1.52 -19.52
C GLN A 86 13.81 1.04 -18.53
N THR A 87 13.19 -0.11 -18.79
CA THR A 87 12.25 -0.73 -17.86
C THR A 87 12.98 -1.80 -17.04
N VAL A 88 12.96 -1.64 -15.71
CA VAL A 88 13.43 -2.64 -14.76
C VAL A 88 12.23 -3.20 -14.01
N ARG A 89 12.10 -4.52 -13.96
CA ARG A 89 11.03 -5.20 -13.22
C ARG A 89 11.57 -5.72 -11.89
N LEU A 90 10.90 -5.37 -10.79
CA LEU A 90 11.22 -5.85 -9.46
C LEU A 90 10.15 -6.87 -9.05
N GLU A 91 10.47 -8.15 -9.15
CA GLU A 91 9.54 -9.25 -8.91
C GLU A 91 9.72 -9.93 -7.55
N GLN A 92 10.84 -9.68 -6.87
CA GLN A 92 11.08 -10.22 -5.53
C GLN A 92 10.37 -9.37 -4.47
N ASN A 93 9.48 -10.01 -3.72
CA ASN A 93 8.78 -9.44 -2.58
C ASN A 93 9.53 -9.73 -1.28
N TYR A 94 9.90 -8.65 -0.58
CA TYR A 94 10.61 -8.71 0.70
C TYR A 94 9.69 -8.46 1.92
N ARG A 95 8.38 -8.29 1.71
CA ARG A 95 7.41 -7.89 2.74
C ARG A 95 6.59 -9.07 3.27
N SER A 96 6.16 -9.94 2.38
CA SER A 96 5.11 -10.94 2.62
C SER A 96 5.63 -12.34 2.37
N SER A 97 5.10 -13.32 3.11
CA SER A 97 5.42 -14.73 2.93
C SER A 97 4.77 -15.33 1.69
N ALA A 98 5.19 -16.53 1.31
CA ALA A 98 4.73 -17.17 0.08
C ALA A 98 3.21 -17.44 0.09
N ASN A 99 2.61 -17.78 1.24
CA ASN A 99 1.16 -17.98 1.35
C ASN A 99 0.37 -16.70 1.03
N ILE A 100 0.78 -15.55 1.57
CA ILE A 100 0.15 -14.24 1.30
C ILE A 100 0.32 -13.88 -0.17
N LEU A 101 1.52 -14.08 -0.71
CA LEU A 101 1.84 -13.73 -2.08
C LEU A 101 1.11 -14.62 -3.09
N GLY A 102 0.98 -15.90 -2.79
CA GLY A 102 0.20 -16.86 -3.58
C GLY A 102 -1.26 -16.47 -3.68
N ALA A 103 -1.89 -16.08 -2.56
CA ALA A 103 -3.26 -15.59 -2.57
C ALA A 103 -3.42 -14.29 -3.36
N ALA A 104 -2.50 -13.33 -3.19
CA ALA A 104 -2.52 -12.07 -3.95
C ALA A 104 -2.39 -12.33 -5.47
N ASN A 105 -1.43 -13.18 -5.87
CA ASN A 105 -1.21 -13.58 -7.26
C ASN A 105 -2.43 -14.31 -7.85
N ALA A 106 -3.10 -15.18 -7.08
CA ALA A 106 -4.29 -15.89 -7.52
C ALA A 106 -5.47 -14.93 -7.74
N VAL A 107 -5.66 -13.93 -6.87
CA VAL A 107 -6.73 -12.93 -7.03
C VAL A 107 -6.45 -12.05 -8.25
N ILE A 108 -5.24 -11.50 -8.39
CA ILE A 108 -4.91 -10.54 -9.46
C ILE A 108 -4.88 -11.17 -10.85
N ALA A 109 -4.66 -12.49 -10.96
CA ALA A 109 -4.65 -13.21 -12.24
C ALA A 109 -5.98 -13.14 -13.01
N HIS A 110 -7.08 -12.75 -12.35
CA HIS A 110 -8.39 -12.58 -12.98
C HIS A 110 -8.54 -11.23 -13.71
N ASN A 111 -7.57 -10.31 -13.61
CA ASN A 111 -7.63 -9.01 -14.26
C ASN A 111 -7.13 -9.07 -15.73
N PRO A 112 -7.93 -8.62 -16.72
CA PRO A 112 -7.62 -8.81 -18.14
C PRO A 112 -6.51 -7.87 -18.69
N ASP A 113 -6.28 -6.71 -18.10
CA ASP A 113 -5.43 -5.63 -18.67
C ASP A 113 -4.06 -5.48 -17.97
N ARG A 114 -3.47 -6.60 -17.56
CA ARG A 114 -2.29 -6.61 -16.69
C ARG A 114 -0.97 -6.62 -17.47
N ILE A 115 0.03 -5.87 -17.00
CA ILE A 115 1.40 -5.99 -17.47
C ILE A 115 2.00 -7.22 -16.79
N GLY A 116 1.98 -8.36 -17.49
CA GLY A 116 2.36 -9.67 -16.96
C GLY A 116 3.67 -9.64 -16.15
N LYS A 117 3.52 -9.73 -14.82
CA LYS A 117 4.59 -9.89 -13.82
C LYS A 117 4.18 -10.95 -12.80
N GLN A 118 5.12 -11.65 -12.20
CA GLN A 118 4.80 -12.60 -11.13
C GLN A 118 5.69 -12.31 -9.93
N LEU A 119 5.06 -11.97 -8.80
CA LEU A 119 5.80 -11.71 -7.58
C LEU A 119 6.19 -13.04 -6.92
N TRP A 120 7.43 -13.14 -6.45
CA TRP A 120 7.94 -14.29 -5.69
C TRP A 120 8.66 -13.84 -4.40
N THR A 121 8.90 -14.73 -3.44
CA THR A 121 9.59 -14.41 -2.18
C THR A 121 10.47 -15.57 -1.70
N ASP A 122 11.55 -15.25 -0.99
CA ASP A 122 12.46 -16.17 -0.29
C ASP A 122 12.24 -16.19 1.24
N SER A 123 11.20 -15.50 1.73
CA SER A 123 10.89 -15.39 3.17
C SER A 123 10.25 -16.65 3.77
N GLY A 124 10.13 -17.73 3.00
CA GLY A 124 9.43 -18.97 3.36
C GLY A 124 7.90 -18.86 3.25
N ASP A 125 7.22 -19.96 3.55
CA ASP A 125 5.77 -20.06 3.35
C ASP A 125 4.97 -19.15 4.28
N GLY A 126 5.46 -18.99 5.52
CA GLY A 126 4.74 -18.31 6.59
C GLY A 126 3.48 -19.06 7.02
N ASP A 127 2.64 -18.40 7.81
CA ASP A 127 1.41 -19.00 8.29
C ASP A 127 0.34 -19.03 7.18
N PRO A 128 -0.59 -20.01 7.20
CA PRO A 128 -1.76 -20.01 6.32
C PRO A 128 -2.64 -18.78 6.53
N ILE A 129 -3.42 -18.42 5.50
CA ILE A 129 -4.41 -17.35 5.60
C ILE A 129 -5.68 -17.91 6.25
N ASP A 130 -6.05 -17.37 7.39
CA ASP A 130 -7.30 -17.71 8.07
C ASP A 130 -8.49 -16.96 7.46
N LEU A 131 -9.60 -17.68 7.26
CA LEU A 131 -10.89 -17.12 6.83
C LEU A 131 -11.94 -17.35 7.93
N TYR A 132 -12.58 -16.28 8.38
CA TYR A 132 -13.67 -16.34 9.36
C TYR A 132 -14.96 -15.77 8.78
N ALA A 133 -16.00 -16.58 8.71
CA ALA A 133 -17.33 -16.18 8.28
C ALA A 133 -18.20 -15.84 9.50
N ALA A 134 -18.27 -14.56 9.84
CA ALA A 134 -19.04 -14.08 10.98
C ALA A 134 -20.55 -14.15 10.76
N TYR A 135 -21.33 -14.34 11.83
CA TYR A 135 -22.80 -14.34 11.75
C TYR A 135 -23.38 -12.94 11.46
N ASN A 136 -22.74 -11.89 11.99
CA ASN A 136 -23.09 -10.50 11.77
C ASN A 136 -21.88 -9.57 12.01
N GLU A 137 -22.06 -8.28 11.80
CA GLU A 137 -21.02 -7.24 11.97
C GLU A 137 -20.48 -7.11 13.41
N VAL A 138 -21.29 -7.42 14.42
CA VAL A 138 -20.87 -7.40 15.83
C VAL A 138 -19.95 -8.59 16.13
N ASP A 139 -20.30 -9.76 15.59
CA ASP A 139 -19.50 -10.97 15.70
C ASP A 139 -18.15 -10.84 15.00
N GLU A 140 -18.14 -10.28 13.78
CA GLU A 140 -16.91 -9.97 13.04
C GLU A 140 -16.00 -9.04 13.85
N ALA A 141 -16.56 -7.94 14.37
CA ALA A 141 -15.81 -6.97 15.16
C ALA A 141 -15.20 -7.60 16.42
N ARG A 142 -15.96 -8.45 17.14
CA ARG A 142 -15.48 -9.17 18.31
C ARG A 142 -14.35 -10.14 17.96
N TYR A 143 -14.50 -10.90 16.87
CA TYR A 143 -13.46 -11.81 16.40
C TYR A 143 -12.13 -11.07 16.13
N VAL A 144 -12.18 -9.92 15.44
CA VAL A 144 -11.00 -9.10 15.17
C VAL A 144 -10.34 -8.61 16.47
N VAL A 145 -11.12 -8.15 17.45
CA VAL A 145 -10.60 -7.73 18.77
C VAL A 145 -9.91 -8.89 19.49
N GLU A 146 -10.52 -10.07 19.51
CA GLU A 146 -9.96 -11.25 20.15
C GLU A 146 -8.66 -11.70 19.49
N ARG A 147 -8.55 -11.55 18.16
CA ARG A 147 -7.30 -11.83 17.44
C ARG A 147 -6.21 -10.82 17.73
N ALA A 148 -6.51 -9.52 17.76
CA ALA A 148 -5.54 -8.51 18.16
C ALA A 148 -5.04 -8.73 19.60
N ARG A 149 -5.94 -9.08 20.53
CA ARG A 149 -5.57 -9.39 21.92
C ARG A 149 -4.72 -10.65 22.02
N GLN A 150 -5.03 -11.69 21.25
CA GLN A 150 -4.24 -12.90 21.22
C GLN A 150 -2.81 -12.61 20.73
N TRP A 151 -2.66 -11.85 19.64
CA TRP A 151 -1.35 -11.43 19.13
C TRP A 151 -0.49 -10.76 20.20
N VAL A 152 -1.10 -9.85 20.99
CA VAL A 152 -0.41 -9.17 22.09
C VAL A 152 -0.08 -10.13 23.25
N ARG A 153 -0.96 -11.07 23.58
CA ARG A 153 -0.65 -12.12 24.58
C ARG A 153 0.52 -13.00 24.14
N ASP A 154 0.68 -13.21 22.84
CA ASP A 154 1.75 -14.01 22.26
C ASP A 154 3.07 -13.23 22.10
N GLY A 155 3.11 -11.97 22.55
CA GLY A 155 4.32 -11.14 22.60
C GLY A 155 4.41 -10.08 21.50
N GLY A 156 3.41 -9.99 20.63
CA GLY A 156 3.29 -8.92 19.63
C GLY A 156 2.80 -7.60 20.21
N SER A 157 2.65 -6.60 19.35
CA SER A 157 2.12 -5.28 19.74
C SER A 157 0.90 -4.87 18.90
N TYR A 158 0.04 -4.03 19.48
CA TYR A 158 -1.10 -3.46 18.74
C TYR A 158 -0.67 -2.61 17.54
N GLY A 159 0.56 -2.08 17.53
CA GLY A 159 1.11 -1.32 16.41
C GLY A 159 1.42 -2.17 15.17
N GLU A 160 1.45 -3.48 15.30
CA GLU A 160 1.67 -4.43 14.20
C GLU A 160 0.35 -4.94 13.58
N VAL A 161 -0.80 -4.53 14.15
CA VAL A 161 -2.11 -4.95 13.69
C VAL A 161 -2.77 -3.84 12.88
N ALA A 162 -3.22 -4.17 11.67
CA ALA A 162 -3.98 -3.27 10.81
C ALA A 162 -5.32 -3.91 10.43
N VAL A 163 -6.41 -3.15 10.51
CA VAL A 163 -7.76 -3.56 10.08
C VAL A 163 -8.13 -2.74 8.85
N LEU A 164 -8.29 -3.42 7.71
CA LEU A 164 -8.62 -2.79 6.43
C LEU A 164 -10.09 -3.08 6.09
N TYR A 165 -10.80 -2.06 5.61
CA TYR A 165 -12.20 -2.15 5.22
C TYR A 165 -12.45 -1.35 3.94
N ARG A 166 -13.48 -1.75 3.19
CA ARG A 166 -13.79 -1.15 1.88
C ARG A 166 -14.33 0.29 2.00
N SER A 167 -15.15 0.56 3.01
CA SER A 167 -15.84 1.84 3.17
C SER A 167 -15.75 2.39 4.59
N ASN A 168 -15.72 3.71 4.73
CA ASN A 168 -15.70 4.35 6.04
C ASN A 168 -16.97 4.05 6.87
N ALA A 169 -18.08 3.62 6.25
CA ALA A 169 -19.28 3.22 6.99
C ALA A 169 -19.02 1.98 7.87
N GLN A 170 -18.22 1.02 7.39
CA GLN A 170 -17.91 -0.23 8.10
C GLN A 170 -17.09 0.01 9.39
N SER A 171 -16.34 1.12 9.45
CA SER A 171 -15.66 1.52 10.69
C SER A 171 -16.60 1.87 11.85
N ARG A 172 -17.92 1.98 11.62
CA ARG A 172 -18.91 2.22 12.68
C ARG A 172 -19.08 1.00 13.60
N ALA A 173 -19.12 -0.21 13.05
CA ALA A 173 -19.18 -1.44 13.83
C ALA A 173 -17.92 -1.59 14.71
N GLY A 174 -16.74 -1.28 14.16
CA GLY A 174 -15.48 -1.24 14.93
C GLY A 174 -15.35 -0.04 15.90
N ARG A 175 -16.28 0.91 15.89
CA ARG A 175 -16.35 2.02 16.86
C ARG A 175 -17.43 1.84 17.92
N SER A 176 -18.13 0.71 17.89
CA SER A 176 -19.18 0.37 18.86
C SER A 176 -18.65 0.40 20.29
N ALA A 177 -19.57 0.50 21.25
CA ALA A 177 -19.23 0.50 22.67
C ALA A 177 -18.36 -0.71 23.06
N ASP A 178 -18.57 -1.86 22.42
CA ASP A 178 -17.83 -3.11 22.67
C ASP A 178 -16.36 -3.03 22.25
N PHE A 179 -16.07 -2.39 21.10
CA PHE A 179 -14.69 -2.19 20.65
C PHE A 179 -13.92 -1.20 21.53
N ARG A 180 -14.63 -0.18 22.06
CA ARG A 180 -14.05 0.79 23.03
C ARG A 180 -13.88 0.18 24.41
N ALA A 181 -14.85 -0.62 24.87
CA ALA A 181 -14.78 -1.37 26.12
C ALA A 181 -13.66 -2.42 26.10
N ALA A 182 -13.22 -2.85 24.90
CA ALA A 182 -12.13 -3.79 24.76
C ALA A 182 -10.74 -3.22 25.13
N ALA A 183 -10.61 -1.92 25.41
CA ALA A 183 -9.36 -1.24 25.76
C ALA A 183 -8.20 -1.46 24.77
N VAL A 184 -8.52 -1.77 23.51
CA VAL A 184 -7.54 -1.89 22.43
C VAL A 184 -7.21 -0.49 21.91
N PRO A 185 -5.94 -0.01 22.04
CA PRO A 185 -5.54 1.27 21.46
C PRO A 185 -5.68 1.22 19.95
N CYS A 186 -6.49 2.11 19.37
CA CYS A 186 -6.72 2.15 17.93
C CYS A 186 -6.51 3.56 17.38
N VAL A 187 -5.84 3.64 16.23
CA VAL A 187 -5.69 4.88 15.46
C VAL A 187 -6.54 4.77 14.21
N TRP A 188 -7.60 5.57 14.15
CA TRP A 188 -8.47 5.64 12.98
C TRP A 188 -7.81 6.52 11.92
N ARG A 189 -7.13 5.89 10.97
CA ARG A 189 -6.75 6.57 9.74
C ARG A 189 -7.93 6.47 8.79
N HIS A 190 -8.46 7.61 8.38
CA HIS A 190 -9.30 7.59 7.19
C HIS A 190 -8.44 7.00 6.07
N ALA A 191 -8.87 5.86 5.52
CA ALA A 191 -8.43 5.49 4.19
C ALA A 191 -8.62 6.73 3.32
N LEU A 192 -7.65 7.06 2.48
CA LEU A 192 -7.68 8.16 1.50
C LEU A 192 -8.86 8.08 0.50
N LEU A 193 -9.84 7.21 0.76
CA LEU A 193 -11.17 7.10 0.18
C LEU A 193 -12.18 7.97 0.97
N ARG A 194 -11.95 9.29 1.08
CA ARG A 194 -13.02 10.26 1.39
C ARG A 194 -13.50 10.89 0.08
N ALA A 195 -14.58 10.36 -0.48
CA ALA A 195 -15.44 11.10 -1.40
C ALA A 195 -16.81 11.34 -0.72
N CYS A 196 -17.06 12.62 -0.43
CA CYS A 196 -18.33 13.29 -0.13
C CYS A 196 -19.24 12.79 1.01
N ARG A 197 -19.44 13.67 2.01
CA ARG A 197 -20.67 14.49 2.12
C ARG A 197 -20.43 15.66 3.08
N ASN A 198 -20.64 16.87 2.53
CA ASN A 198 -20.87 18.18 3.14
C ASN A 198 -20.09 18.65 4.39
N GLN A 199 -19.57 19.87 4.22
CA GLN A 199 -19.12 20.87 5.20
C GLN A 199 -17.75 20.65 5.85
N GLY A 200 -16.97 21.73 5.80
CA GLY A 200 -15.51 21.73 5.86
C GLY A 200 -14.94 21.42 7.23
N CYS A 201 -13.72 20.86 7.22
CA CYS A 201 -12.79 20.90 8.33
C CYS A 201 -11.35 20.91 7.80
N ILE A 202 -10.55 21.80 8.40
CA ILE A 202 -9.15 22.14 8.13
C ILE A 202 -8.22 21.28 9.02
N GLY A 203 -7.06 20.89 8.48
CA GLY A 203 -5.78 20.78 9.21
C GLY A 203 -5.46 19.46 9.94
N VAL A 204 -4.21 19.04 10.23
CA VAL A 204 -2.81 19.46 9.90
C VAL A 204 -1.89 18.20 10.15
N PRO A 205 -0.53 18.23 10.18
CA PRO A 205 0.33 17.22 9.53
C PRO A 205 0.88 16.13 10.47
N ALA A 206 1.48 15.08 9.89
CA ALA A 206 2.19 14.03 10.62
C ALA A 206 3.59 14.52 11.09
N PRO A 207 4.07 14.11 12.29
CA PRO A 207 5.45 14.36 12.67
C PRO A 207 6.39 13.34 12.01
N ALA A 208 7.46 13.87 11.42
CA ALA A 208 8.60 13.12 10.93
C ALA A 208 9.49 12.62 12.09
N HIS A 209 10.26 11.57 11.79
CA HIS A 209 11.32 10.94 12.59
C HIS A 209 10.91 9.91 13.66
N GLN A 210 11.14 8.64 13.35
CA GLN A 210 11.82 7.70 14.26
C GLN A 210 12.56 6.61 13.46
N PRO A 211 13.73 6.13 13.94
CA PRO A 211 14.69 5.36 13.15
C PRO A 211 14.28 3.88 13.01
N GLN A 212 14.60 3.30 11.85
CA GLN A 212 14.36 1.90 11.51
C GLN A 212 15.00 0.95 12.55
N ARG A 213 14.16 0.29 13.36
CA ARG A 213 14.58 -0.91 14.10
C ARG A 213 14.15 -2.14 13.31
N ARG A 214 15.13 -2.97 12.94
CA ARG A 214 14.92 -4.28 12.30
C ARG A 214 14.03 -5.16 13.20
N CYS A 215 12.80 -5.44 12.76
CA CYS A 215 11.99 -6.50 13.36
C CYS A 215 12.46 -7.84 12.80
N ARG A 216 13.11 -8.66 13.64
CA ARG A 216 13.28 -10.09 13.41
C ARG A 216 12.06 -10.79 14.01
N VAL A 217 11.14 -11.27 13.18
CA VAL A 217 10.09 -12.18 13.62
C VAL A 217 10.73 -13.55 13.88
N ARG A 218 10.69 -14.02 15.12
CA ARG A 218 11.02 -15.40 15.50
C ARG A 218 9.73 -16.09 15.93
N ALA A 219 9.25 -17.04 15.14
CA ALA A 219 8.27 -18.02 15.58
C ALA A 219 9.01 -19.16 16.30
N ARG A 220 8.69 -19.40 17.58
CA ARG A 220 9.03 -20.67 18.26
C ARG A 220 7.83 -21.59 18.13
N GLY A 221 7.97 -22.64 17.33
CA GLY A 221 6.98 -23.72 17.24
C GLY A 221 6.87 -24.46 18.57
N GLN A 222 5.64 -24.62 19.07
CA GLN A 222 5.34 -25.57 20.13
C GLN A 222 4.88 -26.88 19.47
N HIS A 223 5.80 -27.86 19.39
CA HIS A 223 5.41 -29.25 19.15
C HIS A 223 4.95 -29.86 20.47
N ALA A 224 3.65 -30.12 20.60
CA ALA A 224 3.11 -30.95 21.67
C ALA A 224 3.32 -32.44 21.34
N HIS A 225 3.95 -33.14 22.28
CA HIS A 225 4.29 -34.56 22.25
C HIS A 225 3.12 -35.50 21.95
N ALA A 226 3.26 -36.32 20.89
CA ALA A 226 2.55 -37.59 20.77
C ALA A 226 3.38 -38.70 21.43
N ARG A 227 2.86 -39.30 22.50
CA ARG A 227 3.47 -40.45 23.20
C ARG A 227 3.26 -41.73 22.37
N HIS A 228 4.32 -42.28 21.80
CA HIS A 228 4.32 -43.67 21.32
C HIS A 228 4.80 -44.61 22.43
N ARG A 229 3.92 -45.53 22.87
CA ARG A 229 4.28 -46.71 23.66
C ARG A 229 4.99 -47.71 22.75
N ARG A 230 6.19 -48.16 23.14
CA ARG A 230 6.86 -49.34 22.57
C ARG A 230 6.30 -50.62 23.22
N PRO A 231 6.13 -51.74 22.51
CA PRO A 231 5.95 -53.04 23.14
C PRO A 231 7.31 -53.65 23.54
N HIS A 232 7.31 -54.32 24.69
CA HIS A 232 8.42 -55.09 25.24
C HIS A 232 8.74 -56.32 24.39
N ALA A 233 10.03 -56.61 24.25
CA ALA A 233 10.53 -57.90 23.82
C ALA A 233 10.49 -58.89 25.00
N GLY A 234 10.03 -60.10 24.71
CA GLY A 234 10.02 -61.31 25.54
C GLY A 234 9.65 -62.47 24.65
#